data_AF-A0A973EZL8-F1
#
_entry.id   AF-A0A973EZL8-F1
#
_cell.length_a   1.000
_cell.length_b   1.000
_cell.length_c   1.000
_cell.angle_alpha   90.00
_cell.angle_beta   90.00
_cell.angle_gamma   90.00
#
_symmetry.space_group_name_H-M   'P 1'
#
loop_
_entity.id
_entity.type
_entity.pdbx_description
1 polymer ?
#
loop_
_entity_poly.entity_id
_entity_poly.type
_entity_poly.pdbx_seq_one_letter_code
_entity_poly.pdbx_strand_id
1 'polypeptide(L)'
;MKQTFAVLLLLMTVSLFSQNPDINLLRKVHSAERLSSDGFFRFLSNSDTYVVTGTPVAMAITGLAKNDDKLLRNACVTAVGTAVSFGITTGLKYIVNRDRPFITYPEDIANKTGHNYTESVSFPSGHTTTAFATATALSLEYP
;
A
#
# COMPACT_ATOMS: atom_id res chain seq x y z
N MET A 1 36.22 -9.57 22.21
CA MET A 1 34.94 -8.85 22.06
C MET A 1 34.82 -8.08 20.74
N LYS A 2 35.80 -7.26 20.33
CA LYS A 2 35.72 -6.52 19.05
C LYS A 2 35.83 -7.43 17.80
N GLN A 3 36.72 -8.42 17.85
CA GLN A 3 36.95 -9.40 16.78
C GLN A 3 35.73 -10.33 16.57
N THR A 4 35.07 -10.73 17.65
CA THR A 4 33.84 -11.54 17.61
C THR A 4 32.64 -10.79 17.04
N PHE A 5 32.55 -9.47 17.27
CA PHE A 5 31.49 -8.63 16.70
C PHE A 5 31.67 -8.45 15.18
N ALA A 6 32.91 -8.30 14.71
CA ALA A 6 33.22 -8.20 13.28
C ALA A 6 32.91 -9.52 12.53
N VAL A 7 33.19 -10.67 13.13
CA VAL A 7 32.81 -11.98 12.58
C VAL A 7 31.29 -12.16 12.54
N LEU A 8 30.56 -11.68 13.56
CA LEU A 8 29.09 -11.70 13.58
C LEU A 8 28.48 -10.80 12.48
N LEU A 9 29.08 -9.64 12.20
CA LEU A 9 28.68 -8.75 11.11
C LEU A 9 28.97 -9.37 9.73
N LEU A 10 30.09 -10.07 9.58
CA LEU A 10 30.48 -10.75 8.33
C LEU A 10 29.55 -11.93 8.03
N LEU A 11 29.08 -12.64 9.06
CA LEU A 11 28.10 -13.72 8.95
C LEU A 11 26.68 -13.23 8.59
N MET A 12 26.38 -11.94 8.70
CA MET A 12 25.11 -11.36 8.21
C MET A 12 25.13 -11.01 6.72
N THR A 13 26.27 -11.18 6.04
CA THR A 13 26.37 -11.04 4.58
C THR A 13 26.02 -12.33 3.83
N VAL A 14 25.29 -13.25 4.47
CA VAL A 14 24.60 -14.30 3.72
C VAL A 14 23.76 -13.60 2.67
N SER A 15 24.11 -13.78 1.40
CA SER A 15 23.28 -13.41 0.28
C SER A 15 21.94 -14.12 0.46
N LEU A 16 21.01 -13.47 1.14
CA LEU A 16 19.63 -13.91 1.24
C LEU A 16 19.12 -13.86 -0.19
N PHE A 17 19.13 -15.02 -0.82
CA PHE A 17 18.41 -15.26 -2.04
C PHE A 17 16.92 -15.10 -1.71
N SER A 18 16.43 -13.85 -1.74
CA SER A 18 15.02 -13.57 -2.05
C SER A 18 14.81 -13.97 -3.51
N GLN A 19 15.02 -15.24 -3.84
CA GLN A 19 14.83 -15.76 -5.17
C GLN A 19 13.35 -16.03 -5.31
N ASN A 20 12.65 -14.97 -5.71
CA ASN A 20 11.39 -15.02 -6.42
C ASN A 20 10.14 -15.49 -5.65
N PRO A 21 10.04 -15.54 -4.30
CA PRO A 21 8.78 -15.98 -3.68
C PRO A 21 7.62 -15.04 -4.01
N ASP A 22 7.90 -13.75 -4.16
CA ASP A 22 6.94 -12.72 -4.54
C ASP A 22 6.45 -12.89 -5.99
N ILE A 23 7.35 -13.07 -6.97
CA ILE A 23 6.96 -13.31 -8.37
C ILE A 23 6.34 -14.70 -8.56
N ASN A 24 6.80 -15.72 -7.84
CA ASN A 24 6.19 -17.05 -7.89
C ASN A 24 4.79 -17.05 -7.29
N LEU A 25 4.56 -16.29 -6.21
CA LEU A 25 3.22 -16.07 -5.68
C LEU A 25 2.38 -15.30 -6.70
N LEU A 26 2.91 -14.22 -7.29
CA LEU A 26 2.19 -13.42 -8.28
C LEU A 26 1.75 -14.29 -9.45
N ARG A 27 2.62 -15.12 -10.03
CA ARG A 27 2.27 -16.06 -11.11
C ARG A 27 1.16 -17.04 -10.74
N LYS A 28 1.01 -17.40 -9.47
CA LYS A 28 -0.05 -18.31 -9.01
C LYS A 28 -1.39 -17.61 -8.86
N VAL A 29 -1.41 -16.33 -8.51
CA VAL A 29 -2.64 -15.57 -8.24
C VAL A 29 -3.05 -14.63 -9.38
N HIS A 30 -2.13 -14.37 -10.31
CA HIS A 30 -2.34 -13.57 -11.50
C HIS A 30 -2.77 -14.44 -12.67
N SER A 31 -3.55 -13.85 -13.58
CA SER A 31 -3.85 -14.43 -14.89
C SER A 31 -3.61 -13.34 -15.94
N ALA A 32 -2.88 -13.64 -17.01
CA ALA A 32 -2.68 -12.71 -18.12
C ALA A 32 -3.98 -12.49 -18.92
N GLU A 33 -4.89 -13.46 -18.88
CA GLU A 33 -6.18 -13.36 -19.55
C GLU A 33 -7.14 -12.43 -18.79
N ARG A 34 -8.07 -11.85 -19.55
CA ARG A 34 -9.14 -11.04 -18.99
C ARG A 34 -10.14 -11.94 -18.26
N LEU A 35 -10.32 -11.68 -16.97
CA LEU A 35 -11.30 -12.38 -16.13
C LEU A 35 -12.57 -11.53 -15.96
N SER A 36 -13.70 -12.18 -15.69
CA SER A 36 -14.96 -11.48 -15.36
C SER A 36 -14.86 -10.67 -14.07
N SER A 37 -14.00 -11.09 -13.14
CA SER A 37 -13.72 -10.42 -11.86
C SER A 37 -12.82 -9.19 -11.99
N ASP A 38 -12.11 -9.01 -13.11
CA ASP A 38 -11.17 -7.89 -13.30
C ASP A 38 -11.88 -6.53 -13.15
N GLY A 39 -13.12 -6.41 -13.63
CA GLY A 39 -13.91 -5.18 -13.50
C GLY A 39 -14.22 -4.82 -12.05
N PHE A 40 -14.56 -5.81 -11.23
CA PHE A 40 -14.85 -5.63 -9.81
C PHE A 40 -13.59 -5.22 -9.03
N PHE A 41 -12.46 -5.90 -9.22
CA PHE A 41 -11.21 -5.54 -8.56
C PHE A 41 -10.69 -4.17 -8.99
N ARG A 42 -10.91 -3.78 -10.25
CA ARG A 42 -10.56 -2.44 -10.74
C ARG A 42 -11.44 -1.37 -10.13
N PHE A 43 -12.74 -1.64 -9.95
CA PHE A 43 -13.64 -0.76 -9.20
C PHE A 43 -13.17 -0.58 -7.76
N LEU A 44 -12.88 -1.67 -7.04
CA LEU A 44 -12.36 -1.59 -5.67
C LEU A 44 -11.06 -0.79 -5.60
N SER A 45 -10.11 -1.07 -6.51
CA SER A 45 -8.84 -0.35 -6.57
C SER A 45 -9.04 1.15 -6.81
N ASN A 46 -9.87 1.51 -7.78
CA ASN A 46 -10.17 2.92 -8.09
C ASN A 46 -10.98 3.62 -6.99
N SER A 47 -11.68 2.86 -6.13
CA SER A 47 -12.43 3.42 -5.00
C SER A 47 -11.54 3.86 -3.84
N ASP A 48 -10.29 3.39 -3.75
CA ASP A 48 -9.37 3.63 -2.62
C ASP A 48 -9.28 5.12 -2.27
N THR A 49 -8.93 5.97 -3.24
CA THR A 49 -8.80 7.41 -2.99
C THR A 49 -10.10 8.01 -2.46
N TYR A 50 -11.24 7.65 -3.05
CA TYR A 50 -12.55 8.17 -2.62
C TYR A 50 -12.92 7.73 -1.21
N VAL A 51 -12.69 6.47 -0.86
CA VAL A 51 -12.99 5.95 0.48
C VAL A 51 -12.04 6.55 1.51
N VAL A 52 -10.75 6.54 1.22
CA VAL A 52 -9.69 7.04 2.11
C VAL A 52 -9.87 8.53 2.42
N THR A 53 -10.19 9.36 1.43
CA THR A 53 -10.44 10.79 1.66
C THR A 53 -11.86 11.06 2.15
N GLY A 54 -12.84 10.33 1.62
CA GLY A 54 -14.25 10.54 1.90
C GLY A 54 -14.61 10.21 3.34
N THR A 55 -14.01 9.18 3.93
CA THR A 55 -14.25 8.79 5.32
C THR A 55 -13.98 9.92 6.32
N PRO A 56 -12.76 10.46 6.46
CA PRO A 56 -12.49 11.54 7.41
C PRO A 56 -13.27 12.81 7.08
N VAL A 57 -13.56 13.10 5.80
CA VAL A 57 -14.42 14.24 5.41
C VAL A 57 -15.85 14.05 5.92
N ALA A 58 -16.44 12.88 5.71
CA ALA A 58 -17.79 12.57 6.17
C ALA A 58 -17.88 12.59 7.70
N MET A 59 -16.86 12.06 8.38
CA MET A 59 -16.74 12.15 9.84
C MET A 59 -16.68 13.61 10.29
N ALA A 60 -15.84 14.45 9.66
CA ALA A 60 -15.71 15.85 10.02
C ALA A 60 -17.01 16.64 9.81
N ILE A 61 -17.68 16.46 8.66
CA ILE A 61 -18.98 17.10 8.37
C ILE A 61 -20.01 16.68 9.42
N THR A 62 -20.07 15.40 9.75
CA THR A 62 -21.02 14.88 10.74
C THR A 62 -20.70 15.41 12.14
N GLY A 63 -19.42 15.50 12.49
CA GLY A 63 -18.95 16.06 13.76
C GLY A 63 -19.33 17.53 13.90
N LEU A 64 -19.14 18.34 12.85
CA LEU A 64 -19.55 19.75 12.83
C LEU A 64 -21.07 19.90 12.94
N ALA A 65 -21.83 19.12 12.16
CA ALA A 65 -23.28 19.20 12.15
C ALA A 65 -23.91 18.82 13.51
N LYS A 66 -23.27 17.91 14.25
CA LYS A 66 -23.75 17.43 15.56
C LYS A 66 -23.06 18.07 16.76
N ASN A 67 -22.10 18.97 16.55
CA ASN A 67 -21.20 19.48 17.60
C ASN A 67 -20.55 18.34 18.40
N ASP A 68 -20.09 17.30 17.71
CA ASP A 68 -19.42 16.13 18.30
C ASP A 68 -17.89 16.28 18.17
N ASP A 69 -17.29 16.85 19.20
CA ASP A 69 -15.83 17.07 19.27
C ASP A 69 -15.02 15.77 19.20
N LYS A 70 -15.58 14.66 19.71
CA LYS A 70 -14.93 13.35 19.63
C LYS A 70 -14.87 12.89 18.18
N LEU A 71 -15.97 13.00 17.44
CA LEU A 71 -16.01 12.63 16.03
C LEU A 71 -15.08 13.51 15.18
N LEU A 72 -14.98 14.82 15.49
CA LEU A 72 -14.02 15.72 14.84
C LEU A 72 -12.57 15.30 15.11
N ARG A 73 -12.23 14.98 16.37
CA ARG A 73 -10.91 14.47 16.72
C ARG A 73 -10.60 13.18 15.96
N ASN A 74 -11.56 12.26 15.88
CA ASN A 74 -11.38 10.97 15.20
C ASN A 74 -11.22 11.14 13.69
N ALA A 75 -11.90 12.12 13.09
CA ALA A 75 -11.71 12.51 11.70
C ALA A 75 -10.27 12.99 11.47
N CYS A 76 -9.75 13.86 12.35
CA CYS A 76 -8.37 14.35 12.29
C CYS A 76 -7.35 13.22 12.47
N VAL A 77 -7.53 12.32 13.44
CA VAL A 77 -6.65 11.17 13.65
C VAL A 77 -6.61 10.28 12.41
N THR A 78 -7.78 9.97 11.83
CA THR A 78 -7.90 9.14 10.62
C THR A 78 -7.20 9.80 9.43
N ALA A 79 -7.44 11.09 9.20
CA ALA A 79 -6.84 11.85 8.12
C ALA A 79 -5.32 11.95 8.25
N VAL A 80 -4.83 12.37 9.42
CA VAL A 80 -3.40 12.55 9.69
C VAL A 80 -2.66 11.21 9.64
N GLY A 81 -3.20 10.16 10.28
CA GLY A 81 -2.58 8.84 10.27
C GLY A 81 -2.40 8.30 8.86
N THR A 82 -3.46 8.38 8.05
CA THR A 82 -3.41 7.97 6.63
C THR A 82 -2.41 8.83 5.84
N ALA A 83 -2.44 10.16 6.00
CA ALA A 83 -1.55 11.06 5.28
C ALA A 83 -0.06 10.81 5.60
N VAL A 84 0.27 10.56 6.87
CA VAL A 84 1.62 10.22 7.30
C VAL A 84 2.06 8.89 6.68
N SER A 85 1.21 7.85 6.71
CA SER A 85 1.53 6.56 6.09
C SER A 85 1.76 6.69 4.57
N PHE A 86 0.94 7.50 3.89
CA PHE A 86 1.12 7.79 2.47
C PHE A 86 2.44 8.53 2.19
N GLY A 87 2.80 9.51 3.01
CA GLY A 87 4.07 10.23 2.91
C GLY A 87 5.28 9.31 3.06
N ILE A 88 5.28 8.45 4.08
CA ILE A 88 6.32 7.44 4.29
C ILE A 88 6.41 6.50 3.08
N THR A 89 5.27 6.00 2.60
CA THR A 89 5.21 5.12 1.43
C THR A 89 5.77 5.80 0.18
N THR A 90 5.46 7.08 -0.03
CA THR A 90 5.96 7.85 -1.16
C THR A 90 7.47 8.04 -1.08
N GLY A 91 8.01 8.35 0.12
CA GLY A 91 9.46 8.41 0.33
C GLY A 91 10.15 7.08 0.02
N LEU A 92 9.63 5.98 0.59
CA LEU A 92 10.17 4.63 0.37
C LEU A 92 10.10 4.21 -1.10
N LYS A 93 9.02 4.59 -1.80
CA LYS A 93 8.83 4.34 -3.22
C LYS A 93 10.00 4.82 -4.06
N TYR A 94 10.42 6.07 -3.87
CA TYR A 94 11.51 6.64 -4.64
C TYR A 94 12.89 6.25 -4.11
N ILE A 95 13.02 5.90 -2.82
CA ILE A 95 14.27 5.36 -2.27
C ILE A 95 14.56 3.96 -2.82
N VAL A 96 13.56 3.08 -2.84
CA VAL A 96 13.71 1.69 -3.31
C VAL A 96 13.67 1.61 -4.83
N ASN A 97 12.90 2.48 -5.48
CA ASN A 97 12.81 2.63 -6.94
C ASN A 97 12.66 1.29 -7.70
N ARG A 98 11.78 0.42 -7.18
CA ARG A 98 11.57 -0.91 -7.75
C ARG A 98 10.59 -0.86 -8.93
N ASP A 99 10.97 -1.43 -10.06
CA ASP A 99 10.08 -1.60 -11.21
C ASP A 99 8.85 -2.46 -10.88
N ARG A 100 7.78 -2.30 -11.67
CA ARG A 100 6.57 -3.08 -11.52
C ARG A 100 6.69 -4.44 -12.21
N PRO A 101 6.02 -5.48 -11.69
CA PRO A 101 6.11 -6.82 -12.28
C PRO A 101 5.76 -6.91 -13.77
N PHE A 102 4.77 -6.16 -14.26
CA PHE A 102 4.41 -6.15 -15.69
C PHE A 102 5.45 -5.44 -16.59
N ILE A 103 6.40 -4.71 -16.00
CA ILE A 103 7.55 -4.12 -16.71
C ILE A 103 8.69 -5.14 -16.75
N THR A 104 8.98 -5.76 -15.60
CA THR A 104 10.08 -6.73 -15.46
C THR A 104 9.79 -8.09 -16.11
N TYR A 105 8.51 -8.50 -16.12
CA TYR A 105 8.05 -9.80 -16.62
C TYR A 105 6.83 -9.64 -17.55
N PRO A 106 7.02 -9.03 -18.74
CA PRO A 106 5.92 -8.67 -19.63
C PRO A 106 5.26 -9.88 -20.30
N GLU A 107 5.97 -11.01 -20.41
CA GLU A 107 5.49 -12.23 -21.09
C GLU A 107 4.39 -12.97 -20.31
N ASP A 108 4.39 -12.88 -18.98
CA ASP A 108 3.47 -13.60 -18.10
C ASP A 108 2.65 -12.68 -17.18
N ILE A 109 3.01 -11.40 -17.03
CA ILE A 109 2.31 -10.44 -16.17
C ILE A 109 1.71 -9.27 -16.96
N ALA A 110 0.40 -9.32 -17.20
CA ALA A 110 -0.38 -8.23 -17.80
C ALA A 110 -0.73 -7.12 -16.80
N ASN A 111 -0.70 -5.85 -17.25
CA ASN A 111 -1.21 -4.72 -16.48
C ASN A 111 -2.76 -4.70 -16.48
N LYS A 112 -3.37 -5.05 -15.35
CA LYS A 112 -4.84 -5.07 -15.18
C LYS A 112 -5.46 -3.77 -14.64
N THR A 113 -4.64 -2.77 -14.34
CA THR A 113 -5.10 -1.57 -13.61
C THR A 113 -5.96 -0.63 -14.45
N GLY A 114 -5.87 -0.71 -15.78
CA GLY A 114 -6.51 0.25 -16.69
C GLY A 114 -5.83 1.62 -16.71
N HIS A 115 -4.71 1.79 -16.00
CA HIS A 115 -3.90 3.01 -15.97
C HIS A 115 -2.52 2.74 -16.59
N ASN A 116 -1.92 3.77 -17.18
CA ASN A 116 -0.55 3.69 -17.63
C ASN A 116 0.40 3.92 -16.45
N TYR A 117 1.03 2.85 -15.97
CA TYR A 117 1.92 2.87 -14.80
C TYR A 117 3.38 2.61 -15.17
N THR A 118 3.77 2.79 -16.43
CA THR A 118 5.12 2.51 -16.96
C THR A 118 6.24 3.25 -16.25
N GLU A 119 5.98 4.43 -15.69
CA GLU A 119 6.98 5.25 -14.98
C GLU A 119 6.81 5.20 -13.45
N SER A 120 5.90 4.38 -12.93
CA SER A 120 5.59 4.36 -11.51
C SER A 120 6.22 3.18 -10.77
N VAL A 121 6.77 3.45 -9.60
CA VAL A 121 7.49 2.48 -8.76
C VAL A 121 6.56 1.60 -7.93
N SER A 122 6.95 0.34 -7.72
CA SER A 122 6.10 -0.73 -7.19
C SER A 122 6.08 -0.83 -5.66
N PHE A 123 7.22 -0.60 -4.99
CA PHE A 123 7.38 -0.91 -3.57
C PHE A 123 7.55 0.32 -2.69
N PRO A 124 6.83 0.45 -1.56
CA PRO A 124 5.65 -0.34 -1.17
C PRO A 124 4.39 0.10 -1.95
N SER A 125 3.28 -0.63 -1.80
CA SER A 125 2.00 -0.32 -2.48
C SER A 125 1.28 0.86 -1.82
N GLY A 126 0.98 1.91 -2.60
CA GLY A 126 0.26 3.10 -2.11
C GLY A 126 -1.16 2.81 -1.65
N HIS A 127 -1.97 2.17 -2.51
CA HIS A 127 -3.36 1.80 -2.23
C HIS A 127 -3.45 0.88 -1.00
N THR A 128 -2.52 -0.07 -0.86
CA THR A 128 -2.50 -0.97 0.30
C THR A 128 -2.18 -0.19 1.58
N THR A 129 -1.19 0.70 1.56
CA THR A 129 -0.86 1.55 2.70
C THR A 129 -2.07 2.38 3.15
N THR A 130 -2.71 3.11 2.23
CA THR A 130 -3.82 4.01 2.56
C THR A 130 -5.02 3.24 3.07
N ALA A 131 -5.44 2.17 2.40
CA ALA A 131 -6.54 1.32 2.84
C ALA A 131 -6.33 0.77 4.26
N PHE A 132 -5.16 0.20 4.55
CA PHE A 132 -4.88 -0.36 5.88
C PHE A 132 -4.69 0.70 6.96
N ALA A 133 -4.08 1.85 6.63
CA ALA A 133 -3.94 2.96 7.58
C ALA A 133 -5.30 3.52 7.97
N THR A 134 -6.19 3.77 6.99
CA THR A 134 -7.56 4.23 7.26
C THR A 134 -8.35 3.19 8.05
N ALA A 135 -8.32 1.91 7.65
CA ALA A 135 -9.01 0.84 8.36
C ALA A 135 -8.54 0.71 9.82
N THR A 136 -7.22 0.76 10.05
CA THR A 136 -6.64 0.70 11.39
C THR A 136 -7.09 1.88 12.25
N ALA A 137 -7.06 3.10 11.72
CA ALA A 137 -7.51 4.27 12.45
C ALA A 137 -8.99 4.14 12.85
N LEU A 138 -9.86 3.69 11.94
CA LEU A 138 -11.26 3.45 12.25
C LEU A 138 -11.46 2.36 13.31
N SER A 139 -10.77 1.22 13.17
CA SER A 139 -10.89 0.11 14.12
C SER A 139 -10.41 0.49 15.53
N LEU A 140 -9.42 1.38 15.65
CA LEU A 140 -8.96 1.87 16.96
C LEU A 140 -9.94 2.88 17.58
N GLU A 141 -10.57 3.71 16.76
CA GLU A 141 -11.50 4.74 17.23
C GLU A 141 -12.93 4.18 17.49
N TYR A 142 -13.28 3.04 16.89
CA TYR A 142 -14.58 2.37 17.00
C TYR A 142 -14.42 0.84 17.20
N PRO A 143 -14.04 0.39 18.41
CA PRO A 143 -13.81 -1.02 18.73
C PRO A 143 -15.11 -1.84 18.83
#